data_AF-A0A7Y2D8Y1-F1
#
_entry.id   AF-A0A7Y2D8Y1-F1
#
_cell.length_a   1.000
_cell.length_b   1.000
_cell.length_c   1.000
_cell.angle_alpha   90.00
_cell.angle_beta   90.00
_cell.angle_gamma   90.00
#
_symmetry.space_group_name_H-M   'P 1'
#
loop_
_entity.id
_entity.type
_entity.pdbx_description
1 polymer ?
#
loop_
_entity_poly.entity_id
_entity_poly.type
_entity_poly.pdbx_seq_one_letter_code
_entity_poly.pdbx_strand_id
1 'polypeptide(L)' 'MDNPEQFGPVETRFVQPYEARKVYLCPGCNRDIPAGTGHIVVVPTEAPDLRRHWHRGCWAGRSTRKAPR' A
#
# COMPACT_ATOMS: atom_id res chain seq x y z
N MET A 1 -1.07 -9.64 -8.67
CA MET A 1 -1.49 -8.32 -8.16
C MET A 1 -2.25 -8.56 -6.87
N ASP A 2 -1.59 -8.37 -5.72
CA ASP A 2 -2.21 -8.56 -4.42
C ASP A 2 -3.29 -7.50 -4.17
N ASN A 3 -4.55 -7.86 -4.39
CA ASN A 3 -5.67 -6.96 -4.16
C ASN A 3 -6.14 -7.09 -2.71
N PRO A 4 -5.92 -6.07 -1.85
CA PRO A 4 -6.29 -6.15 -0.43
C PRO A 4 -7.80 -6.23 -0.22
N GLU A 5 -8.61 -5.86 -1.21
CA GLU A 5 -10.08 -5.91 -1.17
C GLU A 5 -10.63 -7.33 -1.30
N GLN A 6 -9.78 -8.35 -1.51
CA GLN A 6 -10.18 -9.75 -1.46
C GLN A 6 -10.62 -10.18 -0.05
N PHE A 7 -10.14 -9.49 0.98
CA PHE A 7 -10.41 -9.78 2.40
C PHE A 7 -11.41 -8.77 3.00
N GLY A 8 -12.38 -8.32 2.19
CA GLY A 8 -13.43 -7.41 2.62
C GLY A 8 -13.12 -5.92 2.40
N PRO A 9 -13.92 -5.03 3.02
CA PRO A 9 -13.68 -3.59 2.94
C PRO A 9 -12.31 -3.24 3.51
N VAL A 10 -11.64 -2.27 2.90
CA VAL A 10 -10.30 -1.85 3.30
C VAL A 10 -10.33 -0.46 3.92
N GLU A 11 -9.67 -0.32 5.07
CA GLU A 11 -9.37 0.99 5.65
C GLU A 11 -8.05 1.51 5.09
N THR A 12 -8.01 2.81 4.75
CA THR A 12 -6.79 3.45 4.25
C THR A 12 -6.32 4.53 5.20
N ARG A 13 -5.02 4.52 5.51
CA ARG A 13 -4.35 5.53 6.34
C ARG A 13 -3.14 6.08 5.61
N PHE A 14 -3.01 7.39 5.57
CA PHE A 14 -1.76 8.03 5.14
C PHE A 14 -0.75 8.03 6.29
N VAL A 15 0.44 7.51 6.02
CA VAL A 15 1.59 7.51 6.92
C VAL A 15 2.52 8.63 6.52
N GLN A 16 2.84 9.50 7.47
CA GLN A 16 3.73 10.62 7.21
C GLN A 16 5.19 10.15 7.06
N PRO A 17 6.02 10.88 6.30
CA PRO A 17 7.47 10.65 6.19
C PRO A 17 8.18 10.34 7.51
N TYR A 18 7.90 11.13 8.55
CA TYR A 18 8.54 11.00 9.86
C TYR A 18 8.08 9.77 10.66
N GLU A 19 6.90 9.22 10.34
CA GLU A 19 6.37 7.98 10.94
C GLU A 19 6.86 6.73 10.18
N ALA A 20 7.29 6.89 8.93
CA ALA A 20 7.79 5.82 8.08
C ALA A 20 9.22 5.43 8.48
N ARG A 21 9.37 4.71 9.61
CA ARG A 21 10.69 4.31 10.14
C ARG A 21 11.21 2.99 9.58
N LYS A 22 10.41 2.28 8.79
CA LYS A 22 10.74 0.95 8.23
C LYS A 22 10.57 0.96 6.72
N VAL A 23 11.36 0.14 6.05
CA VAL A 23 11.24 -0.12 4.62
C VAL A 23 10.14 -1.16 4.39
N TYR A 24 9.26 -0.91 3.43
CA TYR A 24 8.19 -1.83 3.04
C TYR A 24 8.19 -2.07 1.52
N LEU A 25 7.57 -3.16 1.06
CA LEU A 25 7.39 -3.41 -0.38
C LEU A 25 6.02 -2.97 -0.85
N CYS A 26 5.98 -2.20 -1.94
CA CYS A 26 4.74 -1.79 -2.57
C CYS A 26 4.23 -2.86 -3.55
N PRO A 27 3.05 -3.46 -3.33
CA PRO A 27 2.51 -4.51 -4.20
C PRO A 27 2.11 -4.00 -5.60
N GLY A 28 1.84 -2.69 -5.75
CA GLY A 28 1.46 -2.10 -7.04
C GLY A 28 2.62 -1.85 -8.02
N CYS A 29 3.87 -1.89 -7.56
CA CYS A 29 5.05 -1.69 -8.42
C CYS A 29 6.24 -2.58 -8.06
N ASN A 30 6.10 -3.43 -7.05
CA ASN A 30 7.12 -4.33 -6.51
C ASN A 30 8.46 -3.63 -6.18
N ARG A 31 8.39 -2.36 -5.76
CA ARG A 31 9.54 -1.56 -5.32
C ARG A 31 9.45 -1.25 -3.84
N ASP A 32 10.60 -0.96 -3.24
CA ASP A 32 10.68 -0.53 -1.86
C ASP A 32 10.04 0.85 -1.65
N ILE A 33 9.49 1.01 -0.46
CA ILE A 33 9.07 2.26 0.15
C ILE A 33 10.12 2.52 1.24
N PRO A 34 11.11 3.37 0.99
CA PRO A 34 12.18 3.58 1.96
C PRO A 34 11.66 4.33 3.19
N ALA A 35 12.36 4.17 4.30
CA ALA A 35 12.10 4.96 5.50
C ALA A 35 12.19 6.46 5.18
N GLY A 36 11.35 7.29 5.81
CA GLY A 36 11.22 8.71 5.46
C GLY A 36 10.27 8.98 4.29
N THR A 37 9.64 7.96 3.69
CA THR A 37 8.73 8.17 2.55
C THR A 37 7.26 8.15 2.98
N GLY A 38 6.53 9.22 2.66
CA GLY A 38 5.09 9.29 2.87
C GLY A 38 4.34 8.28 1.99
N HIS A 39 3.54 7.41 2.60
CA HIS A 39 2.91 6.28 1.91
C HIS A 39 1.51 5.97 2.48
N ILE A 40 0.77 5.10 1.80
CA ILE A 40 -0.58 4.67 2.20
C ILE A 40 -0.49 3.27 2.78
N VAL A 41 -1.07 3.07 3.95
CA VAL A 41 -1.33 1.76 4.53
C VAL A 41 -2.78 1.40 4.27
N VAL A 42 -2.99 0.18 3.78
CA VAL A 42 -4.29 -0.38 3.46
C VAL A 42 -4.48 -1.60 4.35
N VAL A 43 -5.49 -1.55 5.21
CA VAL A 43 -5.78 -2.60 6.19
C VAL A 43 -7.12 -3.24 5.83
N PRO A 44 -7.18 -4.52 5.48
CA PRO A 44 -8.46 -5.21 5.29
C PRO A 44 -9.17 -5.42 6.63
N THR A 45 -10.47 -5.17 6.69
CA THR A 45 -11.25 -5.30 7.93
C THR A 45 -11.34 -6.76 8.40
N GLU A 46 -11.44 -7.73 7.48
CA GLU A 46 -11.54 -9.16 7.83
C GLU A 46 -10.17 -9.82 8.05
N ALA A 47 -9.08 -9.14 7.68
CA ALA A 47 -7.72 -9.65 7.83
C ALA A 47 -6.73 -8.49 8.10
N PRO A 48 -6.78 -7.87 9.29
CA PRO A 48 -5.97 -6.69 9.61
C PRO A 48 -4.46 -6.97 9.59
N ASP A 49 -4.07 -8.22 9.83
CA ASP A 49 -2.67 -8.67 9.76
C ASP A 49 -2.12 -8.66 8.33
N LEU A 50 -2.99 -8.72 7.32
CA LEU A 50 -2.63 -8.65 5.91
C LEU A 50 -2.55 -7.21 5.39
N ARG A 51 -2.34 -6.23 6.28
CA ARG A 51 -2.15 -4.83 5.89
C ARG A 51 -0.99 -4.66 4.90
N ARG A 52 -1.19 -3.80 3.90
CA ARG A 52 -0.22 -3.57 2.82
C ARG A 52 0.15 -2.11 2.73
N HIS A 53 1.41 -1.87 2.38
CA HIS A 53 1.98 -0.54 2.23
C HIS A 53 2.11 -0.21 0.74
N TRP A 54 1.62 0.95 0.33
CA TRP A 54 1.59 1.40 -1.06
C TRP A 54 2.20 2.79 -1.16
N HIS A 55 2.97 3.07 -2.22
CA HIS A 55 3.26 4.47 -2.54
C HIS A 55 1.95 5.21 -2.83
N ARG A 56 1.91 6.51 -2.52
CA ARG A 56 0.72 7.36 -2.71
C ARG A 56 0.19 7.29 -4.15
N GLY A 57 1.08 7.40 -5.13
CA GLY A 57 0.72 7.29 -6.55
C GLY A 57 0.40 5.86 -7.00
N CYS A 58 0.91 4.84 -6.31
CA CYS A 58 0.58 3.44 -6.54
C CYS A 58 -0.84 3.14 -6.12
N TRP A 59 -1.23 3.61 -4.95
CA TRP A 59 -2.59 3.48 -4.47
C TRP A 59 -3.57 4.25 -5.36
N ALA A 60 -3.31 5.53 -5.66
CA ALA A 60 -4.22 6.35 -6.47
C ALA A 60 -4.43 5.82 -7.90
N GLY A 61 -3.36 5.31 -8.54
CA GLY A 61 -3.42 4.78 -9.89
C GLY A 61 -3.81 3.29 -9.99
N ARG A 62 -4.10 2.61 -8.88
CA ARG A 62 -4.29 1.14 -8.89
C ARG A 62 -5.39 0.66 -9.84
N SER A 63 -6.47 1.43 -9.99
CA SER A 63 -7.59 1.09 -10.87
C SER A 63 -7.29 1.36 -12.35
N THR A 64 -6.31 2.20 -12.66
CA THR A 64 -5.99 2.63 -14.03
C THR A 64 -4.66 2.09 -14.54
N ARG A 65 -3.77 1.66 -13.64
CA ARG A 65 -2.52 1.01 -14.00
C ARG A 65 -2.80 -0.36 -14.59
N LYS A 66 -2.46 -0.52 -15.87
CA LYS A 66 -2.14 -1.85 -16.39
C LYS A 66 -0.91 -2.34 -15.62
N ALA A 67 -0.93 -3.61 -15.19
CA ALA A 67 0.25 -4.24 -14.60
C ALA A 67 1.46 -3.98 -15.51
N PRO A 68 2.64 -3.65 -14.96
CA PRO A 68 3.85 -3.55 -15.79
C PRO A 68 3.98 -4.86 -16.60
N ARG A 69 4.15 -4.73 -17.91
CA ARG A 69 4.32 -5.88 -18.83
C ARG A 69 5.63 -6.60 -18.55
#